data_AF-A0A235FZN5-F1
#
_entry.id   AF-A0A235FZN5-F1
#
_cell.length_a   1.000
_cell.length_b   1.000
_cell.length_c   1.000
_cell.angle_alpha   90.00
_cell.angle_beta   90.00
_cell.angle_gamma   90.00
#
_symmetry.space_group_name_H-M   'P 1'
#
loop_
_entity.id
_entity.type
_entity.pdbx_description
1 polymer ?
#
loop_
_entity_poly.entity_id
_entity_poly.type
_entity_poly.pdbx_seq_one_letter_code
_entity_poly.pdbx_strand_id
1 'polypeptide(L)'
;MFEEVDQRYSAPIGKAFLLRRRRWRAGFAQLVMMLAGLAAGLAIPLVQRGPVLPARQVSDMLVAIGLGLLGTIAVIFSLLFLVVQWASTTFTPRLTLFRDDPIVWRTFAFAIGQSVFDLTAALAISGHTEVSVIVPTVAVLLLLAMLSLLRVLQLRAFASIQLAPALASIADRGRLVLDSVYPPNDENRSAPTLSGSTVHSTIIWPHPPAVLQQILVNQLRGAAGEAGALVVLLQISGTTLQYGTPIAEVHNCYLPDATVVDCLVGGRERTFTQDPLLALRLLADIGLRALSPAVNDPATAVQALDEIEDLLVRASSLNTVPLSITDDAGTLRVVIPLPGLDSFVRAGLDDLIAAAVKSPLALNRIRAVLECTRSRSQPRHHRMLTARLDWVDGLIERYRYLYPPADRDEHPV
;
A
#
# COMPACT_ATOMS: atom_id res chain seq x y z
N MET A 1 -2.99 -9.46 -22.82
CA MET A 1 -4.29 -9.26 -23.47
C MET A 1 -5.07 -8.30 -22.58
N PHE A 2 -4.92 -7.01 -22.87
CA PHE A 2 -5.64 -5.92 -22.21
C PHE A 2 -6.96 -5.80 -22.94
N GLU A 3 -8.06 -6.02 -22.25
CA GLU A 3 -9.41 -5.91 -22.82
C GLU A 3 -10.04 -4.61 -22.31
N GLU A 4 -10.70 -3.94 -23.25
CA GLU A 4 -11.17 -2.56 -23.24
C GLU A 4 -12.04 -2.22 -22.03
N VAL A 5 -11.76 -1.07 -21.40
CA VAL A 5 -12.65 -0.43 -20.43
C VAL A 5 -13.56 0.52 -21.19
N ASP A 6 -14.83 0.10 -21.27
CA ASP A 6 -15.97 0.82 -21.82
C ASP A 6 -16.06 2.27 -21.29
N GLN A 7 -16.07 3.23 -22.22
CA GLN A 7 -16.17 4.68 -21.97
C GLN A 7 -17.64 5.08 -21.80
N ARG A 8 -18.24 4.84 -20.63
CA ARG A 8 -19.49 5.50 -20.22
C ARG A 8 -19.58 5.68 -18.70
N TYR A 9 -18.85 6.65 -18.13
CA TYR A 9 -19.17 7.15 -16.78
C TYR A 9 -18.84 8.64 -16.67
N SER A 10 -19.91 9.44 -16.62
CA SER A 10 -19.90 10.90 -16.47
C SER A 10 -19.65 11.32 -15.01
N ALA A 11 -18.48 10.96 -14.46
CA ALA A 11 -17.84 11.59 -13.30
C ALA A 11 -16.45 10.95 -13.11
N PRO A 12 -15.38 11.71 -12.78
CA PRO A 12 -14.06 11.13 -12.56
C PRO A 12 -14.02 10.42 -11.20
N ILE A 13 -14.53 9.20 -11.13
CA ILE A 13 -14.37 8.34 -9.95
C ILE A 13 -12.88 8.01 -9.81
N GLY A 14 -12.30 8.30 -8.66
CA GLY A 14 -10.92 7.95 -8.35
C GLY A 14 -10.67 6.44 -8.50
N LYS A 15 -9.63 6.05 -9.25
CA LYS A 15 -9.33 4.64 -9.60
C LYS A 15 -9.25 3.71 -8.37
N ALA A 16 -8.92 4.22 -7.19
CA ALA A 16 -8.85 3.45 -5.94
C ALA A 16 -10.22 2.94 -5.47
N PHE A 17 -11.31 3.61 -5.85
CA PHE A 17 -12.67 3.21 -5.48
C PHE A 17 -13.25 2.10 -6.36
N LEU A 18 -12.57 1.75 -7.46
CA LEU A 18 -12.99 0.72 -8.41
C LEU A 18 -12.36 -0.66 -8.15
N LEU A 19 -11.33 -0.75 -7.30
CA LEU A 19 -10.54 -1.98 -7.14
C LEU A 19 -11.20 -2.96 -6.15
N ARG A 20 -11.84 -4.04 -6.64
CA ARG A 20 -12.31 -5.14 -5.80
C ARG A 20 -11.14 -6.02 -5.35
N ARG A 21 -10.88 -6.14 -4.04
CA ARG A 21 -9.77 -6.97 -3.53
C ARG A 21 -10.11 -8.47 -3.64
N ARG A 22 -9.36 -9.21 -4.46
CA ARG A 22 -9.35 -10.69 -4.50
C ARG A 22 -8.38 -11.19 -3.41
N ARG A 23 -8.84 -11.36 -2.17
CA ARG A 23 -8.05 -11.86 -1.01
C ARG A 23 -7.65 -13.35 -1.09
N TRP A 24 -7.84 -14.01 -2.23
CA TRP A 24 -7.53 -15.43 -2.46
C TRP A 24 -6.32 -15.58 -3.36
N ARG A 25 -5.07 -15.57 -2.83
CA ARG A 25 -3.90 -15.71 -3.72
C ARG A 25 -2.75 -16.59 -3.21
N ALA A 26 -2.34 -16.52 -1.95
CA ALA A 26 -1.14 -17.24 -1.52
C ALA A 26 -1.33 -18.78 -1.48
N GLY A 27 -2.24 -19.27 -0.63
CA GLY A 27 -2.50 -20.72 -0.50
C GLY A 27 -3.07 -21.33 -1.79
N PHE A 28 -3.92 -20.58 -2.51
CA PHE A 28 -4.46 -21.04 -3.78
C PHE A 28 -3.38 -21.18 -4.86
N ALA A 29 -2.44 -20.23 -4.97
CA ALA A 29 -1.35 -20.32 -5.95
C ALA A 29 -0.42 -21.50 -5.67
N GLN A 30 -0.13 -21.80 -4.39
CA GLN A 30 0.67 -22.97 -4.00
C GLN A 30 -0.03 -24.27 -4.40
N LEU A 31 -1.33 -24.39 -4.12
CA LEU A 31 -2.11 -25.56 -4.48
C LEU A 31 -2.17 -25.75 -6.00
N VAL A 32 -2.36 -24.67 -6.76
CA VAL A 32 -2.36 -24.72 -8.24
C VAL A 32 -1.00 -25.17 -8.78
N MET A 33 0.11 -24.64 -8.26
CA MET A 33 1.46 -25.06 -8.70
C MET A 33 1.80 -26.49 -8.31
N MET A 34 1.35 -26.96 -7.14
CA MET A 34 1.49 -28.35 -6.73
C MET A 34 0.72 -29.30 -7.65
N LEU A 35 -0.54 -28.98 -7.98
CA LEU A 35 -1.33 -29.77 -8.93
C LEU A 35 -0.74 -29.75 -10.33
N ALA A 36 -0.24 -28.59 -10.80
CA ALA A 36 0.44 -28.48 -12.08
C ALA A 36 1.73 -29.32 -12.12
N GLY A 37 2.52 -29.29 -11.05
CA GLY A 37 3.72 -30.12 -10.90
C GLY A 37 3.41 -31.61 -10.91
N LEU A 38 2.37 -32.05 -10.18
CA LEU A 38 1.89 -33.43 -10.17
C LEU A 38 1.44 -33.87 -11.57
N ALA A 39 0.61 -33.07 -12.24
CA ALA A 39 0.13 -33.37 -13.59
C ALA A 39 1.28 -33.46 -14.60
N ALA A 40 2.22 -32.51 -14.55
CA ALA A 40 3.40 -32.53 -15.40
C ALA A 40 4.31 -33.73 -15.10
N GLY A 41 4.46 -34.10 -13.83
CA GLY A 41 5.28 -35.22 -13.39
C GLY A 41 4.74 -36.57 -13.86
N LEU A 42 3.42 -36.69 -14.02
CA LEU A 42 2.77 -37.87 -14.62
C LEU A 42 2.76 -37.83 -16.16
N ALA A 43 2.56 -36.65 -16.76
CA ALA A 43 2.35 -36.51 -18.20
C ALA A 43 3.65 -36.50 -19.02
N ILE A 44 4.69 -35.80 -18.56
CA ILE A 44 5.93 -35.62 -19.32
C ILE A 44 6.69 -36.94 -19.53
N PRO A 45 6.77 -37.86 -18.54
CA PRO A 45 7.36 -39.18 -18.75
C PRO A 45 6.67 -40.03 -19.83
N LEU A 46 5.40 -39.77 -20.15
CA LEU A 46 4.68 -40.49 -21.22
C LEU A 46 5.17 -40.10 -22.62
N VAL A 47 5.93 -39.02 -22.76
CA VAL A 47 6.42 -38.54 -24.06
C VAL A 47 7.66 -39.33 -24.48
N GLN A 48 7.47 -40.30 -25.38
CA GLN A 48 8.56 -41.15 -25.90
C GLN A 48 9.30 -40.56 -27.12
N ARG A 49 9.44 -39.22 -27.20
CA ARG A 49 10.10 -38.56 -28.33
C ARG A 49 11.57 -38.26 -28.04
N GLY A 50 12.42 -38.41 -29.04
CA GLY A 50 13.82 -37.99 -28.99
C GLY A 50 14.77 -39.02 -28.39
N PRO A 51 16.04 -38.64 -28.14
CA PRO A 51 17.03 -39.54 -27.56
C PRO A 51 16.62 -40.00 -26.17
N VAL A 52 17.08 -41.20 -25.79
CA VAL A 52 16.75 -41.87 -24.53
C VAL A 52 17.97 -41.94 -23.61
N LEU A 53 17.72 -41.92 -22.31
CA LEU A 53 18.72 -42.04 -21.24
C LEU A 53 18.33 -43.15 -20.26
N PRO A 54 19.29 -43.74 -19.54
CA PRO A 54 19.01 -44.69 -18.48
C PRO A 54 18.09 -44.08 -17.41
N ALA A 55 16.93 -44.70 -17.19
CA ALA A 55 15.89 -44.17 -16.30
C ALA A 55 16.39 -43.97 -14.86
N ARG A 56 17.27 -44.85 -14.40
CA ARG A 56 17.87 -44.78 -13.06
C ARG A 56 18.67 -43.49 -12.85
N GLN A 57 19.51 -43.09 -13.81
CA GLN A 57 20.30 -41.86 -13.71
C GLN A 57 19.40 -40.62 -13.68
N VAL A 58 18.33 -40.62 -14.49
CA VAL A 58 17.35 -39.53 -14.51
C VAL A 58 16.57 -39.48 -13.21
N SER A 59 16.14 -40.63 -12.67
CA SER A 59 15.43 -40.72 -11.39
C SER A 59 16.28 -40.20 -10.24
N ASP A 60 17.54 -40.61 -10.15
CA ASP A 60 18.47 -40.15 -9.10
C ASP A 60 18.66 -38.62 -9.17
N MET A 61 18.80 -38.06 -10.38
CA MET A 61 18.87 -36.62 -10.60
C MET A 61 17.59 -35.89 -10.15
N LEU A 62 16.42 -36.41 -10.53
CA LEU A 62 15.14 -35.82 -10.17
C LEU A 62 14.92 -35.84 -8.65
N VAL A 63 15.22 -36.95 -7.97
CA VAL A 63 15.14 -37.01 -6.50
C VAL A 63 16.09 -36.02 -5.85
N ALA A 64 17.32 -35.89 -6.37
CA ALA A 64 18.30 -34.93 -5.87
C ALA A 64 17.82 -33.47 -6.03
N ILE A 65 17.27 -33.11 -7.19
CA ILE A 65 16.71 -31.77 -7.42
C ILE A 65 15.48 -31.54 -6.53
N GLY A 66 14.53 -32.48 -6.51
CA GLY A 66 13.27 -32.38 -5.78
C GLY A 66 13.47 -32.19 -4.28
N LEU A 67 14.39 -32.95 -3.66
CA LEU A 67 14.77 -32.81 -2.25
C LEU A 67 15.63 -31.57 -2.00
N GLY A 68 16.54 -31.22 -2.92
CA GLY A 68 17.38 -30.02 -2.80
C GLY A 68 16.56 -28.73 -2.73
N LEU A 69 15.44 -28.67 -3.46
CA LEU A 69 14.49 -27.55 -3.44
C LEU A 69 13.81 -27.34 -2.07
N LEU A 70 13.70 -28.38 -1.22
CA LEU A 70 13.21 -28.21 0.15
C LEU A 70 14.14 -27.29 0.96
N GLY A 71 15.46 -27.37 0.71
CA GLY A 71 16.42 -26.43 1.28
C GLY A 71 16.18 -25.00 0.79
N THR A 72 15.87 -24.83 -0.51
CA THR A 72 15.53 -23.51 -1.06
C THR A 72 14.27 -22.93 -0.43
N ILE A 73 13.24 -23.75 -0.17
CA ILE A 73 12.02 -23.35 0.53
C ILE A 73 12.34 -22.82 1.93
N ALA A 74 13.20 -23.51 2.68
CA ALA A 74 13.66 -23.07 3.99
C ALA A 74 14.45 -21.75 3.96
N VAL A 75 15.29 -21.55 2.93
CA VAL A 75 16.02 -20.29 2.71
C VAL A 75 15.05 -19.14 2.40
N ILE A 76 14.04 -19.35 1.55
CA ILE A 76 13.02 -18.34 1.23
C ILE A 76 12.26 -17.94 2.50
N PHE A 77 11.86 -18.92 3.32
CA PHE A 77 11.15 -18.67 4.57
C PHE A 77 12.02 -17.89 5.58
N SER A 78 13.29 -18.28 5.73
CA SER A 78 14.26 -17.58 6.58
C SER A 78 14.48 -16.13 6.12
N LEU A 79 14.62 -15.91 4.81
CA LEU A 79 14.77 -14.57 4.24
C LEU A 79 13.54 -13.70 4.48
N LEU A 80 12.32 -14.27 4.33
CA LEU A 80 11.07 -13.57 4.62
C LEU A 80 11.04 -13.08 6.08
N PHE A 81 11.34 -13.98 7.03
CA PHE A 81 11.36 -13.62 8.44
C PHE A 81 12.44 -12.57 8.75
N LEU A 82 13.63 -12.71 8.16
CA LEU A 82 14.72 -11.75 8.32
C LEU A 82 14.31 -10.35 7.85
N VAL A 83 13.68 -10.22 6.68
CA VAL A 83 13.22 -8.93 6.15
C VAL A 83 12.12 -8.35 7.03
N VAL A 84 11.16 -9.15 7.49
CA VAL A 84 10.09 -8.70 8.39
C VAL A 84 10.67 -8.23 9.74
N GLN A 85 11.58 -9.01 10.31
CA GLN A 85 12.27 -8.66 11.55
C GLN A 85 13.03 -7.34 11.38
N TRP A 86 13.83 -7.24 10.31
CA TRP A 86 14.63 -6.04 10.02
C TRP A 86 13.75 -4.80 9.80
N ALA A 87 12.66 -4.91 9.04
CA ALA A 87 11.73 -3.80 8.83
C ALA A 87 11.08 -3.34 10.15
N SER A 88 10.70 -4.27 11.02
CA SER A 88 10.15 -3.97 12.34
C SER A 88 11.18 -3.32 13.28
N THR A 89 12.45 -3.72 13.18
CA THR A 89 13.55 -3.20 14.01
C THR A 89 14.21 -1.93 13.47
N THR A 90 14.08 -1.62 12.19
CA THR A 90 14.72 -0.44 11.59
C THR A 90 13.71 0.67 11.30
N PHE A 91 12.53 0.32 10.79
CA PHE A 91 11.50 1.30 10.42
C PHE A 91 10.41 1.35 11.49
N THR A 92 9.30 0.66 11.27
CA THR A 92 8.17 0.60 12.20
C THR A 92 7.45 -0.74 12.05
N PRO A 93 7.00 -1.37 13.15
CA PRO A 93 6.20 -2.61 13.09
C PRO A 93 4.90 -2.47 12.27
N ARG A 94 4.45 -1.23 12.04
CA ARG A 94 3.25 -0.91 11.25
C ARG A 94 3.47 -1.01 9.73
N LEU A 95 4.72 -1.16 9.29
CA LEU A 95 5.09 -1.23 7.89
C LEU A 95 4.96 -2.67 7.37
N THR A 96 3.88 -2.95 6.64
CA THR A 96 3.59 -4.30 6.13
C THR A 96 4.08 -4.56 4.69
N LEU A 97 4.99 -3.72 4.18
CA LEU A 97 5.37 -3.66 2.75
C LEU A 97 5.78 -5.02 2.14
N PHE A 98 6.41 -5.91 2.92
CA PHE A 98 7.03 -7.14 2.42
C PHE A 98 6.18 -8.41 2.57
N ARG A 99 5.21 -8.42 3.50
CA ARG A 99 4.33 -9.60 3.72
C ARG A 99 3.51 -9.95 2.48
N ASP A 100 3.14 -8.92 1.71
CA ASP A 100 2.21 -9.02 0.59
C ASP A 100 2.89 -8.99 -0.79
N ASP A 101 4.23 -8.96 -0.90
CA ASP A 101 4.90 -8.95 -2.22
C ASP A 101 4.61 -10.28 -2.95
N PRO A 102 3.94 -10.25 -4.11
CA PRO A 102 3.62 -11.46 -4.87
C PRO A 102 4.84 -12.31 -5.24
N ILE A 103 6.03 -11.72 -5.35
CA ILE A 103 7.23 -12.47 -5.72
C ILE A 103 7.58 -13.54 -4.70
N VAL A 104 7.44 -13.26 -3.39
CA VAL A 104 7.74 -14.20 -2.30
C VAL A 104 6.88 -15.45 -2.47
N TRP A 105 5.57 -15.24 -2.60
CA TRP A 105 4.60 -16.33 -2.71
C TRP A 105 4.69 -17.07 -4.06
N ARG A 106 5.03 -16.37 -5.15
CA ARG A 106 5.27 -17.00 -6.47
C ARG A 106 6.49 -17.89 -6.45
N THR A 107 7.62 -17.42 -5.93
CA THR A 107 8.85 -18.22 -5.82
C THR A 107 8.63 -19.43 -4.91
N PHE A 108 7.91 -19.25 -3.80
CA PHE A 108 7.57 -20.35 -2.89
C PHE A 108 6.64 -21.39 -3.54
N ALA A 109 5.60 -20.95 -4.25
CA ALA A 109 4.69 -21.83 -4.98
C ALA A 109 5.42 -22.59 -6.11
N PHE A 110 6.32 -21.92 -6.83
CA PHE A 110 7.14 -22.53 -7.87
C PHE A 110 8.08 -23.60 -7.29
N ALA A 111 8.70 -23.35 -6.13
CA ALA A 111 9.56 -24.32 -5.44
C ALA A 111 8.84 -25.62 -5.13
N ILE A 112 7.66 -25.49 -4.51
CA ILE A 112 6.84 -26.65 -4.14
C ILE A 112 6.36 -27.38 -5.40
N GLY A 113 5.89 -26.64 -6.42
CA GLY A 113 5.44 -27.23 -7.68
C GLY A 113 6.55 -28.02 -8.38
N GLN A 114 7.77 -27.48 -8.43
CA GLN A 114 8.92 -28.15 -9.02
C GLN A 114 9.35 -29.37 -8.19
N SER A 115 9.42 -29.29 -6.85
CA SER A 115 9.69 -30.46 -6.01
C SER A 115 8.71 -31.59 -6.24
N VAL A 116 7.41 -31.27 -6.36
CA VAL A 116 6.36 -32.25 -6.63
C VAL A 116 6.50 -32.83 -8.03
N PHE A 117 6.83 -32.02 -9.03
CA PHE A 117 7.14 -32.48 -10.39
C PHE A 117 8.30 -33.49 -10.37
N ASP A 118 9.44 -33.14 -9.78
CA ASP A 118 10.65 -33.96 -9.80
C ASP A 118 10.42 -35.30 -9.09
N LEU A 119 9.81 -35.29 -7.90
CA LEU A 119 9.51 -36.50 -7.13
C LEU A 119 8.46 -37.39 -7.84
N THR A 120 7.43 -36.78 -8.43
CA THR A 120 6.40 -37.54 -9.17
C THR A 120 6.98 -38.15 -10.43
N ALA A 121 7.79 -37.39 -11.19
CA ALA A 121 8.44 -37.88 -12.39
C ALA A 121 9.42 -39.01 -12.07
N ALA A 122 10.19 -38.91 -10.97
CA ALA A 122 11.08 -39.98 -10.50
C ALA A 122 10.30 -41.27 -10.19
N LEU A 123 9.19 -41.16 -9.46
CA LEU A 123 8.32 -42.31 -9.16
C LEU A 123 7.70 -42.90 -10.43
N ALA A 124 7.23 -42.06 -11.36
CA ALA A 124 6.64 -42.49 -12.62
C ALA A 124 7.64 -43.25 -13.51
N ILE A 125 8.93 -42.89 -13.46
CA ILE A 125 9.96 -43.54 -14.28
C ILE A 125 10.67 -44.73 -13.61
N SER A 126 10.43 -44.98 -12.32
CA SER A 126 11.14 -46.01 -11.54
C SER A 126 11.03 -47.44 -12.10
N GLY A 127 10.00 -47.73 -12.91
CA GLY A 127 9.78 -49.04 -13.53
C GLY A 127 10.31 -49.18 -14.97
N HIS A 128 10.83 -48.10 -15.55
CA HIS A 128 11.33 -48.08 -16.93
C HIS A 128 12.84 -48.34 -16.98
N THR A 129 13.33 -48.90 -18.09
CA THR A 129 14.78 -49.05 -18.35
C THR A 129 15.38 -47.76 -18.92
N GLU A 130 14.63 -47.12 -19.83
CA GLU A 130 15.04 -45.93 -20.55
C GLU A 130 13.90 -44.90 -20.60
N VAL A 131 14.26 -43.62 -20.61
CA VAL A 131 13.31 -42.50 -20.67
C VAL A 131 13.79 -41.43 -21.65
N SER A 132 12.87 -40.66 -22.22
CA SER A 132 13.20 -39.54 -23.09
C SER A 132 14.01 -38.47 -22.35
N VAL A 133 15.00 -37.88 -23.04
CA VAL A 133 15.78 -36.70 -22.61
C VAL A 133 14.90 -35.48 -22.27
N ILE A 134 13.65 -35.45 -22.73
CA ILE A 134 12.70 -34.38 -22.40
C ILE A 134 12.50 -34.24 -20.89
N VAL A 135 12.39 -35.35 -20.14
CA VAL A 135 12.17 -35.33 -18.68
C VAL A 135 13.29 -34.56 -17.95
N PRO A 136 14.58 -34.95 -18.06
CA PRO A 136 15.65 -34.21 -17.40
C PRO A 136 15.84 -32.79 -17.97
N THR A 137 15.56 -32.55 -19.25
CA THR A 137 15.66 -31.21 -19.84
C THR A 137 14.65 -30.25 -19.20
N VAL A 138 13.38 -30.68 -19.04
CA VAL A 138 12.35 -29.89 -18.36
C VAL A 138 12.75 -29.63 -16.92
N ALA A 139 13.24 -30.64 -16.18
CA ALA A 139 13.69 -30.47 -14.80
C ALA A 139 14.79 -29.41 -14.67
N VAL A 140 15.79 -29.44 -15.56
CA VAL A 140 16.87 -28.45 -15.59
C VAL A 140 16.36 -27.04 -15.96
N LEU A 141 15.45 -26.92 -16.93
CA LEU A 141 14.85 -25.64 -17.28
C LEU A 141 14.05 -25.03 -16.13
N LEU A 142 13.28 -25.86 -15.42
CA LEU A 142 12.56 -25.43 -14.21
C LEU A 142 13.56 -24.99 -13.13
N LEU A 143 14.65 -25.73 -12.92
CA LEU A 143 15.70 -25.36 -11.97
C LEU A 143 16.35 -24.01 -12.31
N LEU A 144 16.65 -23.74 -13.59
CA LEU A 144 17.16 -22.44 -14.03
C LEU A 144 16.14 -21.31 -13.78
N ALA A 145 14.85 -21.57 -14.03
CA ALA A 145 13.79 -20.64 -13.71
C ALA A 145 13.70 -20.38 -12.19
N MET A 146 13.82 -21.42 -11.35
CA MET A 146 13.90 -21.28 -9.89
C MET A 146 15.07 -20.38 -9.47
N LEU A 147 16.28 -20.63 -9.98
CA LEU A 147 17.45 -19.81 -9.66
C LEU A 147 17.26 -18.35 -10.05
N SER A 148 16.62 -18.08 -11.19
CA SER A 148 16.29 -16.72 -11.61
C SER A 148 15.29 -16.05 -10.66
N LEU A 149 14.24 -16.74 -10.23
CA LEU A 149 13.25 -16.24 -9.26
C LEU A 149 13.88 -16.00 -7.89
N LEU A 150 14.78 -16.88 -7.45
CA LEU A 150 15.52 -16.73 -6.20
C LEU A 150 16.42 -15.49 -6.25
N ARG A 151 17.14 -15.27 -7.36
CA ARG A 151 17.96 -14.07 -7.56
C ARG A 151 17.10 -12.79 -7.51
N VAL A 152 15.96 -12.76 -8.20
CA VAL A 152 15.04 -11.60 -8.16
C VAL A 152 14.52 -11.37 -6.74
N LEU A 153 14.15 -12.43 -6.04
CA LEU A 153 13.69 -12.35 -4.64
C LEU A 153 14.78 -11.78 -3.73
N GLN A 154 16.02 -12.25 -3.86
CA GLN A 154 17.16 -11.74 -3.09
C GLN A 154 17.41 -10.26 -3.37
N LEU A 155 17.45 -9.84 -4.64
CA LEU A 155 17.65 -8.44 -5.01
C LEU A 155 16.57 -7.53 -4.42
N ARG A 156 15.30 -7.97 -4.44
CA ARG A 156 14.19 -7.24 -3.81
C ARG A 156 14.30 -7.20 -2.29
N ALA A 157 14.68 -8.30 -1.66
CA ALA A 157 14.92 -8.35 -0.22
C ALA A 157 16.03 -7.37 0.19
N PHE A 158 17.17 -7.38 -0.51
CA PHE A 158 18.26 -6.43 -0.25
C PHE A 158 17.85 -4.97 -0.47
N ALA A 159 17.12 -4.68 -1.54
CA ALA A 159 16.60 -3.33 -1.78
C ALA A 159 15.66 -2.87 -0.65
N SER A 160 14.82 -3.77 -0.12
CA SER A 160 13.91 -3.44 0.99
C SER A 160 14.61 -3.19 2.33
N ILE A 161 15.86 -3.64 2.47
CA ILE A 161 16.72 -3.40 3.64
C ILE A 161 17.45 -2.04 3.56
N GLN A 162 17.45 -1.39 2.40
CA GLN A 162 18.07 -0.07 2.29
C GLN A 162 17.05 1.01 2.66
N LEU A 163 17.47 1.99 3.48
CA LEU A 163 16.61 3.08 3.94
C LEU A 163 16.01 3.86 2.76
N ALA A 164 16.84 4.38 1.86
CA ALA A 164 16.36 5.23 0.77
C ALA A 164 15.35 4.53 -0.17
N PRO A 165 15.59 3.30 -0.69
CA PRO A 165 14.58 2.59 -1.47
C PRO A 165 13.31 2.25 -0.69
N ALA A 166 13.41 2.00 0.62
CA ALA A 166 12.23 1.76 1.45
C ALA A 166 11.39 3.03 1.63
N LEU A 167 12.02 4.17 1.91
CA LEU A 167 11.38 5.47 1.98
C LEU A 167 10.70 5.83 0.65
N ALA A 168 11.42 5.69 -0.46
CA ALA A 168 10.88 5.90 -1.81
C ALA A 168 9.70 4.98 -2.12
N SER A 169 9.75 3.70 -1.72
CA SER A 169 8.63 2.76 -1.90
C SER A 169 7.37 3.17 -1.11
N ILE A 170 7.53 3.76 0.08
CA ILE A 170 6.41 4.31 0.85
C ILE A 170 5.85 5.55 0.14
N ALA A 171 6.73 6.44 -0.31
CA ALA A 171 6.34 7.66 -1.04
C ALA A 171 5.63 7.31 -2.36
N ASP A 172 6.15 6.38 -3.16
CA ASP A 172 5.53 5.86 -4.38
C ASP A 172 4.10 5.39 -4.14
N ARG A 173 3.89 4.58 -3.10
CA ARG A 173 2.55 4.12 -2.72
C ARG A 173 1.67 5.29 -2.28
N GLY A 174 2.21 6.25 -1.53
CA GLY A 174 1.52 7.48 -1.18
C GLY A 174 1.05 8.28 -2.38
N ARG A 175 1.95 8.51 -3.36
CA ARG A 175 1.65 9.18 -4.62
C ARG A 175 0.53 8.49 -5.39
N LEU A 176 0.62 7.17 -5.53
CA LEU A 176 -0.42 6.36 -6.18
C LEU A 176 -1.78 6.50 -5.49
N VAL A 177 -1.81 6.53 -4.16
CA VAL A 177 -3.07 6.72 -3.42
C VAL A 177 -3.62 8.14 -3.59
N LEU A 178 -2.76 9.16 -3.52
CA LEU A 178 -3.19 10.54 -3.76
C LEU A 178 -3.78 10.69 -5.17
N ASP A 179 -3.08 10.20 -6.20
CA ASP A 179 -3.53 10.25 -7.59
C ASP A 179 -4.82 9.47 -7.85
N SER A 180 -5.11 8.47 -7.02
CA SER A 180 -6.26 7.59 -7.21
C SER A 180 -7.46 7.92 -6.31
N VAL A 181 -7.27 8.64 -5.21
CA VAL A 181 -8.36 9.13 -4.33
C VAL A 181 -8.78 10.54 -4.72
N TYR A 182 -7.83 11.37 -5.16
CA TYR A 182 -8.07 12.74 -5.60
C TYR A 182 -8.03 12.77 -7.12
N PRO A 183 -9.18 12.80 -7.82
CA PRO A 183 -9.19 12.90 -9.28
C PRO A 183 -8.47 14.19 -9.74
N PRO A 184 -7.92 14.20 -10.97
CA PRO A 184 -7.24 15.36 -11.53
C PRO A 184 -8.07 16.63 -11.35
N ASN A 185 -7.38 17.72 -11.01
CA ASN A 185 -7.96 18.97 -10.52
C ASN A 185 -9.03 19.52 -11.49
N ASP A 186 -10.30 19.21 -11.21
CA ASP A 186 -11.42 19.95 -11.77
C ASP A 186 -11.62 21.16 -10.86
N GLU A 187 -11.12 22.32 -11.29
CA GLU A 187 -11.24 23.58 -10.56
C GLU A 187 -12.70 23.97 -10.31
N ASN A 188 -13.65 23.40 -11.07
CA ASN A 188 -15.09 23.60 -10.87
C ASN A 188 -15.71 22.67 -9.81
N ARG A 189 -14.96 21.72 -9.21
CA ARG A 189 -15.52 20.86 -8.16
C ARG A 189 -15.76 21.67 -6.87
N SER A 190 -17.03 22.03 -6.70
CA SER A 190 -17.55 22.73 -5.53
C SER A 190 -18.07 21.77 -4.48
N ALA A 191 -18.23 22.25 -3.24
CA ALA A 191 -18.84 21.46 -2.18
C ALA A 191 -20.24 21.01 -2.58
N PRO A 192 -20.63 19.75 -2.28
CA PRO A 192 -21.97 19.27 -2.57
C PRO A 192 -22.98 20.19 -1.88
N THR A 193 -23.92 20.71 -2.67
CA THR A 193 -25.04 21.47 -2.11
C THR A 193 -26.09 20.47 -1.65
N LEU A 194 -26.20 20.29 -0.34
CA LEU A 194 -27.20 19.41 0.30
C LEU A 194 -28.54 20.12 0.54
N SER A 195 -28.70 21.36 0.04
CA SER A 195 -29.90 22.18 0.25
C SER A 195 -31.16 21.46 -0.26
N GLY A 196 -32.11 21.22 0.65
CA GLY A 196 -33.36 20.52 0.37
C GLY A 196 -33.34 19.01 0.67
N SER A 197 -32.18 18.42 1.00
CA SER A 197 -32.11 17.06 1.50
C SER A 197 -32.40 17.01 3.01
N THR A 198 -33.13 15.99 3.45
CA THR A 198 -33.47 15.77 4.87
C THR A 198 -32.87 14.46 5.34
N VAL A 199 -32.22 14.49 6.51
CA VAL A 199 -31.66 13.30 7.15
C VAL A 199 -32.81 12.37 7.53
N HIS A 200 -32.86 11.20 6.90
CA HIS A 200 -33.84 10.17 7.19
C HIS A 200 -33.35 9.27 8.33
N SER A 201 -32.08 8.86 8.29
CA SER A 201 -31.46 8.04 9.34
C SER A 201 -29.94 8.24 9.42
N THR A 202 -29.37 7.95 10.60
CA THR A 202 -27.93 7.89 10.82
C THR A 202 -27.52 6.43 11.02
N ILE A 203 -26.60 5.96 10.19
CA ILE A 203 -26.10 4.59 10.24
C ILE A 203 -24.90 4.53 11.17
N ILE A 204 -24.91 3.54 12.06
CA ILE A 204 -23.83 3.29 13.02
C ILE A 204 -23.03 2.05 12.62
N TRP A 205 -21.76 2.00 13.03
CA TRP A 205 -20.92 0.81 12.87
C TRP A 205 -21.34 -0.29 13.86
N PRO A 206 -21.84 -1.45 13.39
CA PRO A 206 -22.37 -2.49 14.26
C PRO A 206 -21.33 -3.55 14.67
N HIS A 207 -20.12 -3.49 14.10
CA HIS A 207 -19.11 -4.54 14.27
C HIS A 207 -18.08 -4.18 15.37
N PRO A 208 -17.26 -5.16 15.81
CA PRO A 208 -16.09 -4.88 16.65
C PRO A 208 -15.14 -3.83 16.03
N PRO A 209 -14.19 -3.31 16.82
CA PRO A 209 -13.26 -2.29 16.36
C PRO A 209 -12.52 -2.69 15.09
N ALA A 210 -12.57 -1.84 14.08
CA ALA A 210 -11.93 -2.08 12.79
C ALA A 210 -11.48 -0.77 12.14
N VAL A 211 -10.38 -0.80 11.40
CA VAL A 211 -9.94 0.30 10.55
C VAL A 211 -10.70 0.24 9.23
N LEU A 212 -11.32 1.36 8.82
CA LEU A 212 -11.94 1.48 7.51
C LEU A 212 -10.86 1.42 6.42
N GLN A 213 -10.78 0.32 5.68
CA GLN A 213 -9.76 0.11 4.65
C GLN A 213 -10.24 0.54 3.27
N GLN A 214 -11.52 0.30 2.98
CA GLN A 214 -12.07 0.52 1.64
C GLN A 214 -13.57 0.85 1.70
N ILE A 215 -13.99 1.73 0.81
CA ILE A 215 -15.38 2.06 0.50
C ILE A 215 -15.68 1.49 -0.90
N LEU A 216 -16.71 0.65 -1.00
CA LEU A 216 -17.18 0.04 -2.24
C LEU A 216 -18.15 0.97 -2.97
N VAL A 217 -17.63 2.08 -3.49
CA VAL A 217 -18.42 3.21 -4.03
C VAL A 217 -19.43 2.77 -5.08
N ASN A 218 -19.07 1.87 -6.00
CA ASN A 218 -20.00 1.43 -7.05
C ASN A 218 -21.22 0.68 -6.49
N GLN A 219 -21.03 -0.14 -5.45
CA GLN A 219 -22.11 -0.87 -4.81
C GLN A 219 -22.99 0.08 -3.99
N LEU A 220 -22.36 1.00 -3.25
CA LEU A 220 -23.07 2.01 -2.46
C LEU A 220 -23.88 2.96 -3.35
N ARG A 221 -23.30 3.39 -4.48
CA ARG A 221 -23.99 4.21 -5.50
C ARG A 221 -25.18 3.48 -6.10
N GLY A 222 -25.03 2.19 -6.44
CA GLY A 222 -26.12 1.37 -6.98
C GLY A 222 -27.28 1.25 -5.99
N ALA A 223 -26.97 0.87 -4.74
CA ALA A 223 -27.96 0.74 -3.68
C ALA A 223 -28.69 2.06 -3.37
N ALA A 224 -27.95 3.18 -3.30
CA ALA A 224 -28.53 4.50 -3.10
C ALA A 224 -29.40 4.94 -4.29
N GLY A 225 -28.98 4.62 -5.52
CA GLY A 225 -29.74 4.88 -6.74
C GLY A 225 -31.07 4.13 -6.78
N GLU A 226 -31.06 2.83 -6.50
CA GLU A 226 -32.26 1.98 -6.44
C GLU A 226 -33.27 2.44 -5.37
N ALA A 227 -32.76 2.88 -4.21
CA ALA A 227 -33.60 3.37 -3.12
C ALA A 227 -34.04 4.83 -3.27
N GLY A 228 -33.54 5.56 -4.26
CA GLY A 228 -33.77 7.01 -4.37
C GLY A 228 -33.08 7.83 -3.27
N ALA A 229 -32.21 7.22 -2.46
CA ALA A 229 -31.56 7.83 -1.31
C ALA A 229 -30.26 8.57 -1.67
N LEU A 230 -29.79 9.40 -0.74
CA LEU A 230 -28.47 10.03 -0.76
C LEU A 230 -27.70 9.59 0.49
N VAL A 231 -26.51 9.04 0.30
CA VAL A 231 -25.63 8.59 1.40
C VAL A 231 -24.50 9.57 1.59
N VAL A 232 -24.40 10.20 2.76
CA VAL A 232 -23.30 11.08 3.15
C VAL A 232 -22.42 10.33 4.14
N LEU A 233 -21.22 9.92 3.73
CA LEU A 233 -20.28 9.27 4.63
C LEU A 233 -19.70 10.28 5.62
N LEU A 234 -19.55 9.86 6.87
CA LEU A 234 -19.01 10.68 7.95
C LEU A 234 -17.55 10.34 8.27
N GLN A 235 -17.07 9.20 7.79
CA GLN A 235 -15.75 8.67 8.09
C GLN A 235 -14.90 8.53 6.84
N ILE A 236 -13.59 8.76 6.99
CA ILE A 236 -12.59 8.59 5.94
C ILE A 236 -11.89 7.23 6.04
N SER A 237 -11.41 6.72 4.91
CA SER A 237 -10.52 5.56 4.89
C SER A 237 -9.26 5.83 5.73
N GLY A 238 -8.89 4.87 6.57
CA GLY A 238 -7.82 4.98 7.56
C GLY A 238 -8.29 5.23 8.99
N THR A 239 -9.55 5.63 9.19
CA THR A 239 -10.11 5.84 10.54
C THR A 239 -10.44 4.52 11.22
N THR A 240 -10.17 4.45 12.53
CA THR A 240 -10.62 3.34 13.38
C THR A 240 -12.08 3.56 13.78
N LEU A 241 -12.95 2.65 13.33
CA LEU A 241 -14.36 2.59 13.68
C LEU A 241 -14.53 1.78 14.96
N GLN A 242 -15.20 2.37 15.95
CA GLN A 242 -15.64 1.69 17.17
C GLN A 242 -17.11 1.29 17.05
N TYR A 243 -17.53 0.29 17.81
CA TYR A 243 -18.96 -0.05 17.91
C TYR A 243 -19.79 1.19 18.25
N GLY A 244 -20.87 1.44 17.50
CA GLY A 244 -21.75 2.59 17.69
C GLY A 244 -21.26 3.90 17.07
N THR A 245 -20.09 3.92 16.42
CA THR A 245 -19.61 5.13 15.71
C THR A 245 -20.54 5.46 14.54
N PRO A 246 -21.04 6.70 14.40
CA PRO A 246 -21.76 7.13 13.20
C PRO A 246 -20.84 7.05 11.97
N ILE A 247 -21.27 6.30 10.95
CA ILE A 247 -20.50 6.07 9.73
C ILE A 247 -21.07 6.77 8.50
N ALA A 248 -22.39 6.97 8.46
CA ALA A 248 -23.07 7.61 7.35
C ALA A 248 -24.39 8.24 7.79
N GLU A 249 -24.83 9.26 7.08
CA GLU A 249 -26.20 9.75 7.09
C GLU A 249 -26.88 9.35 5.79
N VAL A 250 -28.10 8.83 5.89
CA VAL A 250 -28.96 8.55 4.75
C VAL A 250 -30.03 9.63 4.69
N HIS A 251 -30.14 10.25 3.51
CA HIS A 251 -31.02 11.36 3.23
C HIS A 251 -32.12 10.97 2.24
N ASN A 252 -33.24 11.70 2.30
CA ASN A 252 -34.42 11.62 1.42
C ASN A 252 -35.26 10.34 1.52
N CYS A 253 -34.65 9.16 1.50
CA CYS A 253 -35.35 7.88 1.49
C CYS A 253 -34.69 6.88 2.44
N TYR A 254 -35.45 5.86 2.84
CA TYR A 254 -34.92 4.77 3.66
C TYR A 254 -33.92 3.93 2.86
N LEU A 255 -32.78 3.62 3.48
CA LEU A 255 -31.82 2.64 3.01
C LEU A 255 -31.44 1.75 4.20
N PRO A 256 -31.47 0.41 4.08
CA PRO A 256 -31.11 -0.47 5.19
C PRO A 256 -29.66 -0.27 5.64
N ASP A 257 -29.45 -0.24 6.96
CA ASP A 257 -28.13 -0.10 7.59
C ASP A 257 -27.13 -1.13 7.07
N ALA A 258 -27.56 -2.39 6.96
CA ALA A 258 -26.73 -3.49 6.45
C ALA A 258 -26.20 -3.20 5.04
N THR A 259 -27.00 -2.59 4.17
CA THR A 259 -26.59 -2.26 2.79
C THR A 259 -25.44 -1.25 2.78
N VAL A 260 -25.48 -0.25 3.66
CA VAL A 260 -24.40 0.73 3.80
C VAL A 260 -23.17 0.10 4.45
N VAL A 261 -23.37 -0.66 5.52
CA VAL A 261 -22.29 -1.32 6.28
C VAL A 261 -21.53 -2.32 5.41
N ASP A 262 -22.22 -3.13 4.59
CA ASP A 262 -21.61 -4.13 3.69
C ASP A 262 -20.76 -3.47 2.59
N CYS A 263 -21.00 -2.19 2.29
CA CYS A 263 -20.18 -1.40 1.38
C CYS A 263 -18.89 -0.87 2.03
N LEU A 264 -18.73 -1.00 3.35
CA LEU A 264 -17.55 -0.55 4.10
C LEU A 264 -16.69 -1.75 4.52
N VAL A 265 -15.48 -1.83 3.95
CA VAL A 265 -14.55 -2.91 4.26
C VAL A 265 -13.67 -2.52 5.44
N GLY A 266 -13.94 -3.14 6.59
CA GLY A 266 -13.10 -3.06 7.78
C GLY A 266 -11.90 -4.02 7.76
N GLY A 267 -10.84 -3.69 8.48
CA GLY A 267 -9.75 -4.60 8.79
C GLY A 267 -8.95 -4.22 10.03
N ARG A 268 -7.95 -5.03 10.40
CA ARG A 268 -7.19 -4.83 11.65
C ARG A 268 -6.12 -3.73 11.55
N GLU A 269 -5.68 -3.42 10.34
CA GLU A 269 -4.56 -2.52 10.06
C GLU A 269 -4.94 -1.52 8.97
N ARG A 270 -4.25 -0.38 8.92
CA ARG A 270 -4.37 0.57 7.81
C ARG A 270 -3.75 -0.03 6.54
N THR A 271 -4.24 0.38 5.37
CA THR A 271 -3.72 -0.10 4.09
C THR A 271 -3.61 1.04 3.09
N PHE A 272 -2.68 0.96 2.16
CA PHE A 272 -2.55 1.91 1.04
C PHE A 272 -3.68 1.77 -0.01
N THR A 273 -4.82 1.13 0.29
CA THR A 273 -5.86 0.94 -0.73
C THR A 273 -6.61 2.24 -1.01
N GLN A 274 -7.07 2.93 0.03
CA GLN A 274 -7.81 4.20 -0.09
C GLN A 274 -7.42 5.22 0.98
N ASP A 275 -6.34 4.98 1.72
CA ASP A 275 -5.93 5.82 2.83
C ASP A 275 -4.78 6.75 2.41
N PRO A 276 -5.07 8.03 2.11
CA PRO A 276 -4.06 8.95 1.60
C PRO A 276 -3.10 9.45 2.70
N LEU A 277 -3.42 9.25 3.97
CA LEU A 277 -2.61 9.74 5.10
C LEU A 277 -1.56 8.70 5.55
N LEU A 278 -1.69 7.44 5.13
CA LEU A 278 -0.86 6.35 5.63
C LEU A 278 0.63 6.52 5.29
N ALA A 279 0.96 6.96 4.09
CA ALA A 279 2.34 7.14 3.65
C ALA A 279 3.08 8.15 4.55
N LEU A 280 2.50 9.33 4.73
CA LEU A 280 3.03 10.37 5.62
C LEU A 280 3.16 9.87 7.05
N ARG A 281 2.16 9.12 7.56
CA ARG A 281 2.23 8.59 8.91
C ARG A 281 3.38 7.58 9.10
N LEU A 282 3.62 6.73 8.10
CA LEU A 282 4.72 5.76 8.16
C LEU A 282 6.09 6.44 8.05
N LEU A 283 6.23 7.44 7.18
CA LEU A 283 7.44 8.26 7.09
C LEU A 283 7.70 9.03 8.39
N ALA A 284 6.65 9.61 8.98
CA ALA A 284 6.73 10.28 10.28
C ALA A 284 7.13 9.31 11.39
N ASP A 285 6.57 8.09 11.44
CA ASP A 285 6.96 7.07 12.41
C ASP A 285 8.47 6.69 12.27
N ILE A 286 9.00 6.63 11.04
CA ILE A 286 10.43 6.39 10.80
C ILE A 286 11.27 7.58 11.31
N GLY A 287 10.87 8.81 11.00
CA GLY A 287 11.55 10.02 11.48
C GLY A 287 11.51 10.15 13.01
N LEU A 288 10.37 9.84 13.64
CA LEU A 288 10.21 9.85 15.10
C LEU A 288 11.12 8.84 15.77
N ARG A 289 11.24 7.63 15.19
CA ARG A 289 12.16 6.62 15.66
C ARG A 289 13.61 7.08 15.54
N ALA A 290 13.97 7.66 14.40
CA ALA A 290 15.32 8.15 14.16
C ALA A 290 15.70 9.27 15.15
N LEU A 291 14.77 10.18 15.46
CA LEU A 291 14.96 11.25 16.45
C LEU A 291 14.85 10.78 17.92
N SER A 292 14.48 9.53 18.17
CA SER A 292 14.32 9.03 19.54
C SER A 292 15.66 9.00 20.28
N PRO A 293 15.70 9.15 21.62
CA PRO A 293 16.94 9.10 22.40
C PRO A 293 17.75 7.82 22.22
N ALA A 294 17.10 6.71 21.88
CA ALA A 294 17.74 5.40 21.71
C ALA A 294 18.48 5.27 20.37
N VAL A 295 18.02 5.97 19.32
CA VAL A 295 18.60 5.89 17.97
C VAL A 295 19.47 7.12 17.69
N ASN A 296 18.93 8.32 17.94
CA ASN A 296 19.59 9.61 17.76
C ASN A 296 20.30 9.76 16.39
N ASP A 297 19.57 9.51 15.31
CA ASP A 297 20.02 9.64 13.93
C ASP A 297 19.22 10.73 13.17
N PRO A 298 19.61 12.02 13.31
CA PRO A 298 19.02 13.12 12.58
C PRO A 298 19.08 13.00 11.06
N ALA A 299 20.08 12.32 10.49
CA ALA A 299 20.24 12.23 9.04
C ALA A 299 19.16 11.32 8.42
N THR A 300 18.81 10.23 9.09
CA THR A 300 17.65 9.39 8.70
C THR A 300 16.34 10.16 8.81
N ALA A 301 16.17 11.00 9.84
CA ALA A 301 14.98 11.84 9.96
C ALA A 301 14.86 12.86 8.83
N VAL A 302 15.98 13.45 8.38
CA VAL A 302 16.00 14.35 7.22
C VAL A 302 15.57 13.63 5.94
N GLN A 303 16.07 12.41 5.69
CA GLN A 303 15.64 11.64 4.52
C GLN A 303 14.14 11.32 4.54
N ALA A 304 13.58 11.01 5.72
CA ALA A 304 12.12 10.83 5.84
C ALA A 304 11.37 12.15 5.58
N LEU A 305 11.91 13.29 6.01
CA LEU A 305 11.36 14.61 5.75
C LEU A 305 11.39 14.99 4.26
N ASP A 306 12.40 14.53 3.51
CA ASP A 306 12.48 14.74 2.06
C ASP A 306 11.29 14.08 1.34
N GLU A 307 10.97 12.83 1.68
CA GLU A 307 9.79 12.14 1.12
C GLU A 307 8.47 12.74 1.63
N ILE A 308 8.42 13.22 2.88
CA ILE A 308 7.27 13.94 3.41
C ILE A 308 7.03 15.23 2.62
N GLU A 309 8.09 15.96 2.26
CA GLU A 309 7.98 17.17 1.45
C GLU A 309 7.32 16.88 0.09
N ASP A 310 7.77 15.85 -0.63
CA ASP A 310 7.19 15.47 -1.92
C ASP A 310 5.67 15.27 -1.80
N LEU A 311 5.24 14.48 -0.81
CA LEU A 311 3.83 14.20 -0.58
C LEU A 311 3.03 15.44 -0.14
N LEU A 312 3.60 16.31 0.72
CA LEU A 312 2.92 17.52 1.18
C LEU A 312 2.81 18.58 0.07
N VAL A 313 3.85 18.74 -0.73
CA VAL A 313 3.84 19.60 -1.91
C VAL A 313 2.76 19.15 -2.88
N ARG A 314 2.66 17.84 -3.14
CA ARG A 314 1.59 17.28 -3.96
C ARG A 314 0.22 17.47 -3.31
N ALA A 315 0.09 17.27 -2.00
CA ALA A 315 -1.17 17.48 -1.27
C ALA A 315 -1.62 18.95 -1.30
N SER A 316 -0.69 19.90 -1.37
CA SER A 316 -0.97 21.34 -1.34
C SER A 316 -1.75 21.84 -2.56
N SER A 317 -1.71 21.11 -3.68
CA SER A 317 -2.42 21.43 -4.92
C SER A 317 -3.74 20.67 -5.09
N LEU A 318 -4.06 19.73 -4.20
CA LEU A 318 -5.26 18.90 -4.32
C LEU A 318 -6.54 19.68 -4.00
N ASN A 319 -7.61 19.39 -4.74
CA ASN A 319 -8.96 19.78 -4.34
C ASN A 319 -9.47 18.82 -3.24
N THR A 320 -9.52 19.34 -2.02
CA THR A 320 -9.88 18.61 -0.78
C THR A 320 -11.37 18.66 -0.43
N VAL A 321 -12.20 19.24 -1.30
CA VAL A 321 -13.66 19.21 -1.15
C VAL A 321 -14.16 17.76 -1.11
N PRO A 322 -15.23 17.39 -0.39
CA PRO A 322 -15.79 16.05 -0.46
C PRO A 322 -16.05 15.58 -1.91
N LEU A 323 -15.90 14.28 -2.15
CA LEU A 323 -16.26 13.69 -3.44
C LEU A 323 -17.79 13.56 -3.54
N SER A 324 -18.32 13.99 -4.67
CA SER A 324 -19.73 13.88 -5.03
C SER A 324 -19.88 12.84 -6.13
N ILE A 325 -20.57 11.74 -5.84
CA ILE A 325 -20.79 10.63 -6.76
C ILE A 325 -22.25 10.63 -7.19
N THR A 326 -22.47 10.78 -8.49
CA THR A 326 -23.81 10.77 -9.11
C THR A 326 -24.17 9.41 -9.68
N ASP A 327 -25.46 9.14 -9.84
CA ASP A 327 -25.95 8.05 -10.69
C ASP A 327 -25.85 8.40 -12.19
N ASP A 328 -26.31 7.48 -13.03
CA ASP A 328 -26.27 7.61 -14.49
C ASP A 328 -27.24 8.71 -15.00
N ALA A 329 -28.19 9.13 -14.16
CA ALA A 329 -29.10 10.26 -14.42
C ALA A 329 -28.54 11.61 -13.92
N GLY A 330 -27.33 11.63 -13.37
CA GLY A 330 -26.69 12.85 -12.83
C GLY A 330 -27.19 13.27 -11.45
N THR A 331 -27.98 12.42 -10.77
CA THR A 331 -28.48 12.71 -9.41
C THR A 331 -27.41 12.34 -8.38
N LEU A 332 -27.13 13.22 -7.42
CA LEU A 332 -26.17 12.96 -6.34
C LEU A 332 -26.64 11.79 -5.46
N ARG A 333 -25.79 10.75 -5.33
CA ARG A 333 -26.11 9.53 -4.56
C ARG A 333 -25.17 9.27 -3.39
N VAL A 334 -23.89 9.61 -3.52
CA VAL A 334 -22.91 9.37 -2.45
C VAL A 334 -22.01 10.59 -2.28
N VAL A 335 -21.82 11.03 -1.03
CA VAL A 335 -20.82 12.03 -0.66
C VAL A 335 -19.76 11.38 0.21
N ILE A 336 -18.49 11.52 -0.16
CA ILE A 336 -17.35 10.92 0.55
C ILE A 336 -16.44 12.04 1.06
N PRO A 337 -16.20 12.15 2.38
CA PRO A 337 -15.29 13.14 2.92
C PRO A 337 -13.85 12.82 2.49
N LEU A 338 -13.05 13.85 2.25
CA LEU A 338 -11.63 13.72 1.93
C LEU A 338 -10.79 14.48 2.97
N PRO A 339 -9.60 13.97 3.34
CA PRO A 339 -8.66 14.74 4.14
C PRO A 339 -8.27 16.07 3.49
N GLY A 340 -8.21 17.12 4.31
CA GLY A 340 -7.68 18.43 3.94
C GLY A 340 -6.16 18.53 4.13
N LEU A 341 -5.56 19.61 3.63
CA LEU A 341 -4.11 19.86 3.77
C LEU A 341 -3.64 19.84 5.23
N ASP A 342 -4.44 20.37 6.18
CA ASP A 342 -4.09 20.33 7.60
C ASP A 342 -3.97 18.89 8.13
N SER A 343 -4.81 17.96 7.69
CA SER A 343 -4.71 16.55 8.06
C SER A 343 -3.42 15.92 7.56
N PHE A 344 -2.98 16.28 6.35
CA PHE A 344 -1.71 15.79 5.79
C PHE A 344 -0.50 16.32 6.57
N VAL A 345 -0.46 17.63 6.83
CA VAL A 345 0.62 18.25 7.60
C VAL A 345 0.66 17.73 9.03
N ARG A 346 -0.50 17.57 9.67
CA ARG A 346 -0.60 16.97 11.01
C ARG A 346 -0.09 15.54 11.05
N ALA A 347 -0.41 14.73 10.04
CA ALA A 347 0.05 13.35 9.95
C ALA A 347 1.56 13.23 9.70
N GLY A 348 2.13 14.16 8.93
CA GLY A 348 3.53 14.14 8.52
C GLY A 348 4.49 14.86 9.46
N LEU A 349 4.11 16.00 10.05
CA LEU A 349 5.05 16.94 10.67
C LEU A 349 4.81 17.21 12.16
N ASP A 350 3.57 17.25 12.67
CA ASP A 350 3.30 17.78 14.03
C ASP A 350 4.07 17.04 15.13
N ASP A 351 4.02 15.70 15.11
CA ASP A 351 4.79 14.89 16.07
C ASP A 351 6.30 15.02 15.84
N LEU A 352 6.75 15.16 14.59
CA LEU A 352 8.18 15.34 14.26
C LEU A 352 8.71 16.68 14.75
N ILE A 353 7.94 17.77 14.66
CA ILE A 353 8.32 19.08 15.20
C ILE A 353 8.59 18.96 16.70
N ALA A 354 7.67 18.32 17.43
CA ALA A 354 7.83 18.09 18.85
C ALA A 354 9.06 17.22 19.19
N ALA A 355 9.34 16.19 18.39
CA ALA A 355 10.49 15.30 18.60
C ALA A 355 11.83 15.94 18.19
N ALA A 356 11.84 16.83 17.20
CA ALA A 356 13.04 17.46 16.64
C ALA A 356 13.67 18.51 17.56
N VAL A 357 13.07 18.81 18.72
CA VAL A 357 13.53 19.81 19.70
C VAL A 357 15.04 19.76 19.98
N LYS A 358 15.66 18.57 19.99
CA LYS A 358 17.10 18.38 20.28
C LYS A 358 17.98 18.25 19.03
N SER A 359 17.41 18.42 17.84
CA SER A 359 18.07 18.19 16.55
C SER A 359 17.94 19.44 15.67
N PRO A 360 18.95 20.33 15.69
CA PRO A 360 18.96 21.54 14.85
C PRO A 360 18.88 21.20 13.35
N LEU A 361 19.51 20.10 12.94
CA LEU A 361 19.45 19.61 11.56
C LEU A 361 18.01 19.29 11.14
N ALA A 362 17.27 18.55 11.97
CA ALA A 362 15.88 18.20 11.65
C ALA A 362 14.94 19.42 11.72
N LEU A 363 15.12 20.31 12.70
CA LEU A 363 14.31 21.53 12.81
C LEU A 363 14.43 22.41 11.55
N ASN A 364 15.64 22.62 11.05
CA ASN A 364 15.83 23.40 9.82
C ASN A 364 15.24 22.71 8.61
N ARG A 365 15.35 21.39 8.51
CA ARG A 365 14.71 20.67 7.41
C ARG A 365 13.19 20.83 7.48
N ILE A 366 12.57 20.65 8.65
CA ILE A 366 11.12 20.85 8.83
C ILE A 366 10.70 22.26 8.45
N ARG A 367 11.46 23.28 8.86
CA ARG A 367 11.23 24.68 8.47
C ARG A 367 11.19 24.83 6.94
N ALA A 368 12.19 24.30 6.25
CA ALA A 368 12.25 24.33 4.78
C ALA A 368 11.07 23.59 4.13
N VAL A 369 10.66 22.43 4.66
CA VAL A 369 9.48 21.70 4.18
C VAL A 369 8.20 22.53 4.33
N LEU A 370 8.01 23.19 5.48
CA LEU A 370 6.86 24.05 5.73
C LEU A 370 6.86 25.29 4.82
N GLU A 371 8.02 25.92 4.59
CA GLU A 371 8.17 27.04 3.67
C GLU A 371 7.84 26.65 2.23
N CYS A 372 8.36 25.51 1.75
CA CYS A 372 8.08 24.98 0.43
C CYS A 372 6.60 24.60 0.26
N THR A 373 6.02 23.94 1.26
CA THR A 373 4.58 23.60 1.25
C THR A 373 3.73 24.87 1.22
N ARG A 374 4.10 25.90 2.00
CA ARG A 374 3.38 27.18 2.03
C ARG A 374 3.43 27.90 0.70
N SER A 375 4.62 27.99 0.06
CA SER A 375 4.79 28.69 -1.22
C SER A 375 4.01 28.05 -2.36
N ARG A 376 3.71 26.75 -2.28
CA ARG A 376 2.91 26.02 -3.28
C ARG A 376 1.43 25.88 -2.94
N SER A 377 1.04 26.24 -1.71
CA SER A 377 -0.34 26.15 -1.24
C SER A 377 -1.16 27.41 -1.54
N GLN A 378 -2.48 27.24 -1.69
CA GLN A 378 -3.42 28.35 -1.81
C GLN A 378 -3.45 29.23 -0.53
N PRO A 379 -3.72 30.55 -0.64
CA PRO A 379 -3.69 31.49 0.49
C PRO A 379 -4.50 31.07 1.73
N ARG A 380 -5.64 30.38 1.52
CA ARG A 380 -6.48 29.88 2.62
C ARG A 380 -5.76 28.94 3.60
N HIS A 381 -4.70 28.27 3.15
CA HIS A 381 -3.91 27.36 4.00
C HIS A 381 -2.74 28.05 4.71
N HIS A 382 -2.37 29.28 4.30
CA HIS A 382 -1.16 29.94 4.78
C HIS A 382 -1.17 30.17 6.29
N ARG A 383 -2.33 30.53 6.87
CA ARG A 383 -2.45 30.78 8.32
C ARG A 383 -2.04 29.54 9.14
N MET A 384 -2.50 28.37 8.72
CA MET A 384 -2.27 27.10 9.42
C MET A 384 -0.82 26.60 9.26
N LEU A 385 -0.16 26.91 8.14
CA LEU A 385 1.26 26.63 7.90
C LEU A 385 2.17 27.62 8.65
N THR A 386 1.84 28.91 8.63
CA THR A 386 2.59 29.95 9.35
C THR A 386 2.60 29.68 10.86
N ALA A 387 1.48 29.28 11.46
CA ALA A 387 1.45 28.91 12.87
C ALA A 387 2.44 27.78 13.24
N ARG A 388 2.70 26.84 12.32
CA ARG A 388 3.69 25.76 12.51
C ARG A 388 5.12 26.24 12.24
N LEU A 389 5.31 27.15 11.27
CA LEU A 389 6.59 27.81 11.05
C LEU A 389 7.02 28.60 12.28
N ASP A 390 6.13 29.41 12.85
CA ASP A 390 6.39 30.19 14.07
C ASP A 390 6.77 29.26 15.24
N TRP A 391 6.10 28.11 15.34
CA TRP A 391 6.45 27.08 16.34
C TRP A 391 7.87 26.57 16.13
N VAL A 392 8.24 26.18 14.90
CA VAL A 392 9.59 25.67 14.58
C VAL A 392 10.65 26.75 14.78
N ASP A 393 10.39 28.00 14.38
CA ASP A 393 11.31 29.13 14.53
C ASP A 393 11.63 29.39 16.00
N GLY A 394 10.62 29.38 16.88
CA GLY A 394 10.84 29.48 18.32
C GLY A 394 11.67 28.33 18.90
N LEU A 395 11.61 27.12 18.30
CA LEU A 395 12.48 26.01 18.72
C LEU A 395 13.93 26.17 18.24
N ILE A 396 14.13 26.75 17.04
CA ILE A 396 15.43 27.01 16.42
C ILE A 396 16.20 28.12 17.15
N GLU A 397 15.52 29.12 17.73
CA GLU A 397 16.15 30.22 18.48
C GLU A 397 17.08 29.75 19.60
N ARG A 398 16.85 28.54 20.15
CA ARG A 398 17.72 27.89 21.14
C ARG A 398 19.10 27.49 20.59
N TYR A 399 19.28 27.51 19.28
CA TYR A 399 20.48 27.11 18.55
C TYR A 399 21.08 28.24 17.71
N ARG A 400 21.00 29.49 18.21
CA ARG A 400 21.41 30.73 17.53
C ARG A 400 22.82 30.70 16.89
N TYR A 401 23.76 29.96 17.48
CA TYR A 401 25.12 29.86 16.94
C TYR A 401 25.25 28.93 15.73
N LEU A 402 24.33 27.99 15.56
CA LEU A 402 24.30 27.10 14.39
C LEU A 402 23.54 27.72 13.22
N TYR A 403 22.58 28.60 13.53
CA TYR A 403 21.72 29.27 12.55
C TYR A 403 21.52 30.72 12.99
N PRO A 404 22.39 31.64 12.53
CA PRO A 404 22.19 33.06 12.77
C PRO A 404 20.82 33.46 12.21
N PRO A 405 20.03 34.29 12.91
CA PRO A 405 18.84 34.86 12.31
C PRO A 405 19.25 35.57 11.02
N ALA A 406 18.54 35.34 9.93
CA ALA A 406 18.72 36.11 8.71
C ALA A 406 18.59 37.58 9.09
N ASP A 407 19.62 38.39 8.80
CA ASP A 407 19.67 39.81 9.13
C ASP A 407 18.33 40.44 8.80
N ARG A 408 17.55 40.77 9.84
CA ARG A 408 16.37 41.60 9.68
C ARG A 408 16.89 43.02 9.52
N ASP A 409 17.19 43.39 8.27
CA ASP A 409 17.43 44.76 7.79
C ASP A 409 17.69 45.78 8.92
N GLU A 410 18.90 45.77 9.48
CA GLU A 410 19.45 46.98 10.08
C GLU A 410 19.93 47.86 8.92
N HIS A 411 18.98 48.54 8.27
CA HIS A 411 19.28 49.77 7.57
C HIS A 411 19.28 50.90 8.60
N PRO A 412 20.44 51.42 9.05
CA PRO A 412 20.47 52.65 9.81
C PRO A 412 20.09 53.81 8.86
N VAL A 413 19.06 54.55 9.24
CA VAL A 413 18.68 55.85 8.66
C VAL A 413 19.72 56.90 9.02
#